data_AF-A0A4U3M8P9-F1
#
_entry.id   AF-A0A4U3M8P9-F1
#
_cell.length_a   1.000
_cell.length_b   1.000
_cell.length_c   1.000
_cell.angle_alpha   90.00
_cell.angle_beta   90.00
_cell.angle_gamma   90.00
#
_symmetry.space_group_name_H-M   'P 1'
#
loop_
_entity.id
_entity.type
_entity.pdbx_description
1 polymer ?
#
loop_
_entity_poly.entity_id
_entity_poly.type
_entity_poly.pdbx_seq_one_letter_code
_entity_poly.pdbx_strand_id
1 'polypeptide(L)'
;MRPGQTMGLCLVAGVGEAHGHLPERILRRAGLTQVVEAACARSGLRPPEYLPDGVCLTVADRSAADVRDLVRDICGAVRTEIRTGGGFRLALTAGLILPPGVAGQALAEAVRLLDSPEVRSASRRLPPSPLTVVVSDTLFHDAAASPADFHRVRLTRGHAAVAWLYAPDLPESVSAATSAGTGRTALPLIRRARRMIAKGDQDGPALHLLERALRLLPAPDGSSGETALLLLGDCHARLGQAEAAAQSWRYLLRHRSLCWPAYQRLGHLELGRARPDLAVAYLSAALRITRAHPDAVTDGTQCALLLGLCRAYEQLGDDRAADASLNDAADADPPNPLPFVARACRAAAHGDVQAVRQLLATALLRVSREQRTEFLRKHFQGVGSWKGGDLIVGVLSENGFDTTALNQPANIPRPPAG
;
A
#
# COMPACT_ATOMS: atom_id res chain seq x y z
N MET A 1 16.43 -7.21 6.81
CA MET A 1 16.05 -7.71 8.15
C MET A 1 17.22 -8.48 8.71
N ARG A 2 17.56 -8.30 10.00
CA ARG A 2 18.57 -9.16 10.65
C ARG A 2 17.98 -10.55 10.89
N PRO A 3 18.78 -11.62 10.91
CA PRO A 3 18.29 -12.96 11.24
C PRO A 3 17.58 -12.93 12.60
N GLY A 4 16.36 -13.47 12.65
CA GLY A 4 15.50 -13.50 13.83
C GLY A 4 14.45 -12.39 13.94
N GLN A 5 14.44 -11.38 13.06
CA GLN A 5 13.37 -10.37 13.06
C GLN A 5 12.16 -10.85 12.27
N THR A 6 11.01 -10.93 12.91
CA THR A 6 9.73 -11.25 12.26
C THR A 6 8.78 -10.07 12.38
N MET A 7 8.15 -9.70 11.26
CA MET A 7 6.94 -8.87 11.27
C MET A 7 5.83 -9.70 11.89
N GLY A 8 5.14 -9.14 12.88
CA GLY A 8 4.06 -9.84 13.55
C GLY A 8 3.08 -8.90 14.21
N LEU A 9 1.95 -9.49 14.61
CA LEU A 9 0.97 -8.84 15.45
C LEU A 9 1.40 -8.97 16.91
N CYS A 10 1.43 -7.86 17.61
CA CYS A 10 1.56 -7.82 19.06
C CYS A 10 0.22 -7.40 19.66
N LEU A 11 -0.30 -8.25 20.52
CA LEU A 11 -1.51 -7.99 21.29
C LEU A 11 -1.14 -7.93 22.76
N VAL A 12 -1.48 -6.81 23.41
CA VAL A 12 -1.27 -6.62 24.84
C VAL A 12 -2.61 -6.38 25.49
N ALA A 13 -2.99 -7.27 26.40
CA ALA A 13 -4.20 -7.14 27.18
C ALA A 13 -3.84 -6.63 28.58
N GLY A 14 -4.49 -5.57 29.01
CA GLY A 14 -4.33 -4.98 30.35
C GLY A 14 -5.67 -4.81 31.05
N VAL A 15 -5.66 -4.90 32.38
CA VAL A 15 -6.84 -4.56 33.18
C VAL A 15 -6.99 -3.03 33.18
N GLY A 16 -8.18 -2.50 32.90
CA GLY A 16 -8.46 -1.07 33.07
C GLY A 16 -8.15 -0.60 34.50
N GLU A 17 -8.04 0.72 34.71
CA GLU A 17 -7.85 1.31 36.05
C GLU A 17 -9.06 1.02 36.95
N ALA A 18 -9.20 -0.22 37.39
CA ALA A 18 -10.12 -0.61 38.43
C ALA A 18 -9.58 0.01 39.71
N HIS A 19 -10.30 1.00 40.23
CA HIS A 19 -10.12 1.51 41.58
C HIS A 19 -10.62 0.45 42.57
N GLY A 20 -9.99 -0.73 42.56
CA GLY A 20 -10.38 -1.91 43.33
C GLY A 20 -9.22 -2.44 44.17
N HIS A 21 -9.55 -3.09 45.28
CA HIS A 21 -8.58 -3.73 46.16
C HIS A 21 -7.71 -4.75 45.38
N LEU A 22 -6.43 -4.87 45.75
CA LEU A 22 -5.43 -5.75 45.13
C LEU A 22 -5.96 -7.18 44.79
N PRO A 23 -6.77 -7.85 45.63
CA PRO A 23 -7.30 -9.19 45.32
C PRO A 23 -8.20 -9.23 44.07
N GLU A 24 -9.02 -8.20 43.84
CA GLU A 24 -9.86 -8.14 42.64
C GLU A 24 -9.04 -7.96 41.37
N ARG A 25 -7.94 -7.20 41.44
CA ARG A 25 -7.01 -7.04 40.32
C ARG A 25 -6.33 -8.36 39.96
N ILE A 26 -5.94 -9.15 40.96
CA ILE A 26 -5.34 -10.48 40.76
C ILE A 26 -6.35 -11.44 40.10
N LEU A 27 -7.58 -11.51 40.61
CA LEU A 27 -8.63 -12.38 40.05
C LEU A 27 -8.99 -11.98 38.61
N ARG A 28 -9.10 -10.68 38.32
CA ARG A 28 -9.37 -10.19 36.95
C ARG A 28 -8.24 -10.52 35.99
N ARG A 29 -6.98 -10.43 36.46
CA ARG A 29 -5.81 -10.80 35.66
C ARG A 29 -5.77 -12.30 35.37
N ALA A 30 -6.07 -13.13 36.37
CA ALA A 30 -6.15 -14.58 36.18
C ALA A 30 -7.24 -14.95 35.16
N GLY A 31 -8.42 -14.32 35.25
CA GLY A 31 -9.50 -14.51 34.27
C GLY A 31 -9.10 -14.08 32.86
N LEU A 32 -8.50 -12.90 32.70
CA LEU A 32 -8.00 -12.43 31.40
C LEU A 32 -6.95 -13.39 30.81
N THR A 33 -6.07 -13.90 31.66
CA THR A 33 -5.03 -14.86 31.26
C THR A 33 -5.65 -16.15 30.73
N GLN A 34 -6.59 -16.72 31.47
CA GLN A 34 -7.31 -17.93 31.09
C GLN A 34 -8.08 -17.76 29.77
N VAL A 35 -8.76 -16.63 29.59
CA VAL A 35 -9.47 -16.28 28.35
C VAL A 35 -8.51 -16.25 27.15
N VAL A 36 -7.38 -15.57 27.32
CA VAL A 36 -6.39 -15.38 26.26
C VAL A 36 -5.72 -16.70 25.91
N GLU A 37 -5.38 -17.54 26.89
CA GLU A 37 -4.85 -18.88 26.67
C GLU A 37 -5.84 -19.78 25.95
N ALA A 38 -7.11 -19.78 26.38
CA ALA A 38 -8.16 -20.57 25.74
C ALA A 38 -8.41 -20.12 24.29
N ALA A 39 -8.36 -18.81 24.02
CA ALA A 39 -8.44 -18.28 22.65
C ALA A 39 -7.25 -18.73 21.81
N CYS A 40 -6.03 -18.67 22.35
CA CYS A 40 -4.82 -19.12 21.64
C CYS A 40 -4.85 -20.61 21.33
N ALA A 41 -5.27 -21.44 22.29
CA ALA A 41 -5.41 -22.87 22.09
C ALA A 41 -6.41 -23.20 20.96
N ARG A 42 -7.54 -22.50 20.88
CA ARG A 42 -8.53 -22.67 19.80
C ARG A 42 -7.99 -22.24 18.44
N SER A 43 -7.21 -21.16 18.40
CA SER A 43 -6.65 -20.60 17.15
C SER A 43 -5.30 -21.23 16.75
N GLY A 44 -4.81 -22.24 17.49
CA GLY A 44 -3.51 -22.89 17.24
C GLY A 44 -2.31 -21.94 17.39
N LEU A 45 -2.43 -20.92 18.23
CA LEU A 45 -1.39 -19.94 18.50
C LEU A 45 -0.47 -20.41 19.62
N ARG A 46 0.74 -19.85 19.66
CA ARG A 46 1.66 -20.04 20.79
C ARG A 46 1.03 -19.48 22.07
N PRO A 47 1.33 -20.08 23.23
CA PRO A 47 0.88 -19.55 24.50
C PRO A 47 1.38 -18.11 24.70
N PRO A 48 0.60 -17.27 25.39
CA PRO A 48 1.00 -15.90 25.66
C PRO A 48 2.23 -15.80 26.55
N GLU A 49 2.94 -14.69 26.40
CA GLU A 49 3.97 -14.25 27.33
C GLU A 49 3.37 -13.32 28.39
N TYR A 50 3.76 -13.49 29.65
CA TYR A 50 3.20 -12.71 30.75
C TYR A 50 3.99 -11.42 31.00
N LEU A 51 3.29 -10.30 31.00
CA LEU A 51 3.82 -8.99 31.38
C LEU A 51 3.40 -8.65 32.81
N PRO A 52 4.12 -7.77 33.54
CA PRO A 52 3.77 -7.38 34.90
C PRO A 52 2.32 -6.93 35.09
N ASP A 53 1.71 -6.30 34.09
CA ASP A 53 0.34 -5.76 34.14
C ASP A 53 -0.61 -6.36 33.09
N GLY A 54 -0.21 -7.45 32.42
CA GLY A 54 -0.97 -7.95 31.29
C GLY A 54 -0.46 -9.22 30.65
N VAL A 55 -0.99 -9.49 29.47
CA VAL A 55 -0.69 -10.67 28.67
C VAL A 55 -0.30 -10.20 27.27
N CYS A 56 0.85 -10.66 26.78
CA CYS A 56 1.37 -10.39 25.44
C CYS A 56 1.17 -11.61 24.55
N LEU A 57 0.61 -11.40 23.37
CA LEU A 57 0.56 -12.40 22.31
C LEU A 57 1.31 -11.89 21.09
N THR A 58 2.28 -12.68 20.65
CA THR A 58 3.02 -12.43 19.41
C THR A 58 2.56 -13.44 18.35
N VAL A 59 1.94 -12.95 17.29
CA VAL A 59 1.54 -13.78 16.14
C VAL A 59 2.45 -13.43 14.97
N ALA A 60 3.33 -14.36 14.60
CA ALA A 60 4.17 -14.23 13.42
C ALA A 60 3.42 -14.71 12.17
N ASP A 61 3.65 -14.05 11.04
CA ASP A 61 3.38 -14.58 9.69
C ASP A 61 1.90 -14.93 9.40
N ARG A 62 0.97 -14.03 9.75
CA ARG A 62 -0.47 -14.21 9.48
C ARG A 62 -1.08 -13.08 8.67
N SER A 63 -2.12 -13.41 7.91
CA SER A 63 -2.84 -12.46 7.06
C SER A 63 -3.73 -11.53 7.89
N ALA A 64 -4.12 -10.37 7.35
CA ALA A 64 -5.03 -9.44 8.01
C ALA A 64 -6.42 -10.08 8.33
N ALA A 65 -6.83 -11.11 7.59
CA ALA A 65 -8.04 -11.87 7.85
C ALA A 65 -7.93 -12.71 9.13
N ASP A 66 -6.80 -13.40 9.32
CA ASP A 66 -6.51 -14.17 10.55
C ASP A 66 -6.53 -13.27 11.80
N VAL A 67 -6.03 -12.04 11.68
CA VAL A 67 -6.03 -11.06 12.77
C VAL A 67 -7.46 -10.67 13.16
N ARG A 68 -8.34 -10.47 12.17
CA ARG A 68 -9.73 -10.11 12.42
C ARG A 68 -10.48 -11.22 13.14
N ASP A 69 -10.29 -12.45 12.71
CA ASP A 69 -10.94 -13.62 13.31
C ASP A 69 -10.41 -13.85 14.74
N LEU A 70 -9.11 -13.70 14.96
CA LEU A 70 -8.51 -13.74 16.28
C LEU A 70 -9.07 -12.65 17.23
N VAL A 71 -9.20 -11.41 16.75
CA VAL A 71 -9.78 -10.32 17.55
C VAL A 71 -11.25 -10.60 17.85
N ARG A 72 -12.01 -11.16 16.90
CA ARG A 72 -13.41 -11.57 17.12
C ARG A 72 -13.51 -12.67 18.18
N ASP A 73 -12.64 -13.67 18.10
CA ASP A 73 -12.62 -14.81 19.02
C ASP A 73 -12.23 -14.39 20.44
N ILE A 74 -11.23 -13.51 20.57
CA ILE A 74 -10.84 -12.93 21.87
C ILE A 74 -11.98 -12.08 22.43
N CYS A 75 -12.61 -11.22 21.61
CA CYS A 75 -13.77 -10.45 22.04
C CYS A 75 -14.91 -11.36 22.51
N GLY A 76 -15.19 -12.44 21.77
CA GLY A 76 -16.21 -13.44 22.14
C GLY A 76 -15.89 -14.13 23.46
N ALA A 77 -14.64 -14.55 23.65
CA ALA A 77 -14.20 -15.24 24.84
C ALA A 77 -14.21 -14.34 26.10
N VAL A 78 -13.77 -13.09 25.97
CA VAL A 78 -13.86 -12.09 27.04
C VAL A 78 -15.31 -11.87 27.46
N ARG A 79 -16.26 -11.84 26.51
CA ARG A 79 -17.70 -11.69 26.82
C ARG A 79 -18.27 -12.89 27.56
N THR A 80 -17.88 -14.11 27.21
CA THR A 80 -18.44 -15.32 27.82
C THR A 80 -17.92 -15.54 29.24
N GLU A 81 -16.64 -15.24 29.48
CA GLU A 81 -15.98 -15.58 30.74
C GLU A 81 -15.98 -14.43 31.75
N ILE A 82 -15.97 -13.16 31.31
CA ILE A 82 -15.83 -12.04 32.23
C ILE A 82 -17.17 -11.34 32.46
N ARG A 83 -17.94 -11.88 33.40
CA ARG A 83 -19.23 -11.32 33.87
C ARG A 83 -19.09 -10.18 34.88
N THR A 84 -17.87 -9.91 35.36
CA THR A 84 -17.62 -8.98 36.47
C THR A 84 -17.24 -7.60 35.95
N GLY A 85 -17.96 -6.57 36.42
CA GLY A 85 -17.80 -5.17 36.01
C GLY A 85 -16.36 -4.66 36.16
N GLY A 86 -15.69 -4.51 35.01
CA GLY A 86 -14.34 -3.98 34.90
C GLY A 86 -13.94 -3.93 33.44
N GLY A 87 -13.81 -2.74 32.87
CA GLY A 87 -13.42 -2.60 31.47
C GLY A 87 -11.99 -3.09 31.24
N PHE A 88 -11.84 -4.19 30.50
CA PHE A 88 -10.55 -4.64 29.99
C PHE A 88 -10.13 -3.75 28.83
N ARG A 89 -8.83 -3.57 28.65
CA ARG A 89 -8.27 -2.86 27.51
C ARG A 89 -7.33 -3.77 26.75
N LEU A 90 -7.54 -3.86 25.45
CA LEU A 90 -6.75 -4.69 24.56
C LEU A 90 -6.07 -3.80 23.53
N ALA A 91 -4.76 -3.64 23.60
CA ALA A 91 -4.00 -2.95 22.57
C ALA A 91 -3.50 -3.92 21.49
N LEU A 92 -3.72 -3.54 20.24
CA LEU A 92 -3.33 -4.31 19.07
C LEU A 92 -2.41 -3.46 18.19
N THR A 93 -1.25 -4.01 17.85
CA THR A 93 -0.27 -3.34 16.98
C THR A 93 0.38 -4.32 16.03
N ALA A 94 0.75 -3.85 14.84
CA ALA A 94 1.57 -4.59 13.90
C ALA A 94 2.96 -3.96 13.82
N GLY A 95 4.01 -4.79 13.81
CA GLY A 95 5.37 -4.29 13.64
C GLY A 95 6.44 -5.34 13.88
N LEU A 96 7.67 -4.87 14.05
CA LEU A 96 8.81 -5.74 14.32
C LEU A 96 8.75 -6.27 15.75
N ILE A 97 8.83 -7.58 15.88
CA ILE A 97 8.94 -8.32 17.14
C ILE A 97 10.35 -8.95 17.17
N LEU A 98 11.10 -8.73 18.26
CA LEU A 98 12.43 -9.30 18.46
C LEU A 98 12.33 -10.55 19.36
N PRO A 99 12.99 -11.67 19.01
CA PRO A 99 13.13 -12.78 19.92
C PRO A 99 14.00 -12.38 21.12
N PRO A 100 13.67 -12.80 22.35
CA PRO A 100 12.58 -13.70 22.71
C PRO A 100 11.33 -12.93 23.13
N GLY A 101 10.49 -12.48 22.19
CA GLY A 101 9.08 -12.09 22.38
C GLY A 101 8.74 -10.84 23.22
N VAL A 102 9.60 -10.48 24.18
CA VAL A 102 9.38 -9.38 25.14
C VAL A 102 10.05 -8.06 24.75
N ALA A 103 10.59 -7.99 23.53
CA ALA A 103 11.23 -6.79 22.99
C ALA A 103 10.79 -6.54 21.56
N GLY A 104 10.60 -5.28 21.18
CA GLY A 104 10.23 -4.93 19.82
C GLY A 104 9.40 -3.65 19.75
N GLN A 105 9.36 -3.07 18.56
CA GLN A 105 8.62 -1.83 18.32
C GLN A 105 7.13 -2.03 18.54
N ALA A 106 6.59 -3.18 18.13
CA ALA A 106 5.18 -3.50 18.28
C ALA A 106 4.76 -3.59 19.76
N LEU A 107 5.53 -4.31 20.59
CA LEU A 107 5.26 -4.41 22.02
C LEU A 107 5.36 -3.05 22.73
N ALA A 108 6.44 -2.31 22.48
CA ALA A 108 6.63 -0.98 23.06
C ALA A 108 5.48 -0.03 22.67
N GLU A 109 5.00 -0.15 21.43
CA GLU A 109 3.86 0.61 20.96
C GLU A 109 2.54 0.17 21.63
N ALA A 110 2.29 -1.14 21.76
CA ALA A 110 1.09 -1.66 22.38
C ALA A 110 0.96 -1.22 23.85
N VAL A 111 2.05 -1.33 24.61
CA VAL A 111 2.12 -0.85 26.00
C VAL A 111 1.90 0.66 26.06
N ARG A 112 2.58 1.44 25.21
CA ARG A 112 2.39 2.89 25.11
C ARG A 112 0.94 3.28 24.82
N LEU A 113 0.26 2.54 23.95
CA LEU A 113 -1.15 2.78 23.63
C LEU A 113 -2.06 2.56 24.84
N LEU A 114 -1.81 1.52 25.64
CA LEU A 114 -2.57 1.27 26.87
C LEU A 114 -2.32 2.34 27.94
N ASP A 115 -1.10 2.84 28.03
CA ASP A 115 -0.68 3.82 29.03
C ASP A 115 -0.98 5.27 28.62
N SER A 116 -1.33 5.51 27.36
CA SER A 116 -1.63 6.86 26.86
C SER A 116 -2.76 7.50 27.67
N PRO A 117 -2.54 8.72 28.22
CA PRO A 117 -3.57 9.45 28.94
C PRO A 117 -4.73 9.85 28.02
N GLU A 118 -4.48 10.06 26.72
CA GLU A 118 -5.49 10.36 25.72
C GLU A 118 -6.39 9.15 25.47
N VAL A 119 -5.79 7.96 25.28
CA VAL A 119 -6.55 6.71 25.11
C VAL A 119 -7.38 6.42 26.36
N ARG A 120 -6.82 6.61 27.55
CA ARG A 120 -7.54 6.48 28.83
C ARG A 120 -8.72 7.45 28.91
N SER A 121 -8.47 8.73 28.62
CA SER A 121 -9.50 9.77 28.68
C SER A 121 -10.61 9.53 27.65
N ALA A 122 -10.26 9.10 26.45
CA ALA A 122 -11.23 8.78 25.40
C ALA A 122 -12.04 7.51 25.75
N SER A 123 -11.41 6.48 26.32
CA SER A 123 -12.10 5.27 26.77
C SER A 123 -13.14 5.57 27.86
N ARG A 124 -12.84 6.49 28.78
CA ARG A 124 -13.80 6.93 29.82
C ARG A 124 -15.02 7.69 29.28
N ARG A 125 -14.94 8.22 28.05
CA ARG A 125 -16.05 8.92 27.38
C ARG A 125 -16.94 7.96 26.59
N LEU A 126 -16.48 6.73 26.34
CA LEU A 126 -17.29 5.70 25.71
C LEU A 126 -18.25 5.11 26.76
N PRO A 127 -19.41 4.57 26.33
CA PRO A 127 -20.27 3.79 27.20
C PRO A 127 -19.47 2.70 27.92
N PRO A 128 -19.81 2.38 29.18
CA PRO A 128 -19.12 1.34 29.92
C PRO A 128 -19.25 0.00 29.18
N SER A 129 -18.15 -0.46 28.58
CA SER A 129 -18.05 -1.75 27.90
C SER A 129 -17.09 -2.66 28.68
N PRO A 130 -17.38 -3.97 28.78
CA PRO A 130 -16.47 -4.92 29.40
C PRO A 130 -15.12 -5.00 28.68
N LEU A 131 -15.04 -4.61 27.40
CA LEU A 131 -13.82 -4.64 26.62
C LEU A 131 -13.70 -3.41 25.73
N THR A 132 -12.60 -2.68 25.86
CA THR A 132 -12.21 -1.63 24.93
C THR A 132 -10.98 -2.10 24.16
N VAL A 133 -11.10 -2.15 22.83
CA VAL A 133 -9.99 -2.50 21.95
C VAL A 133 -9.34 -1.23 21.45
N VAL A 134 -8.03 -1.10 21.63
CA VAL A 134 -7.19 -0.01 21.15
C VAL A 134 -6.36 -0.56 20.00
N VAL A 135 -6.46 0.01 18.82
CA VAL A 135 -5.72 -0.44 17.65
C VAL A 135 -4.76 0.67 17.24
N SER A 136 -3.49 0.32 16.99
CA SER A 136 -2.53 1.24 16.38
C SER A 136 -3.05 1.69 15.02
N ASP A 137 -2.72 2.92 14.61
CA ASP A 137 -3.10 3.45 13.30
C ASP A 137 -2.74 2.51 12.14
N THR A 138 -1.52 1.96 12.16
CA THR A 138 -1.03 1.02 11.14
C THR A 138 -1.93 -0.22 11.03
N LEU A 139 -2.11 -0.94 12.14
CA LEU A 139 -2.93 -2.14 12.16
C LEU A 139 -4.42 -1.87 11.84
N PHE A 140 -4.96 -0.73 12.26
CA PHE A 140 -6.35 -0.39 11.97
C PHE A 140 -6.59 -0.32 10.47
N HIS A 141 -5.70 0.33 9.71
CA HIS A 141 -5.82 0.43 8.26
C HIS A 141 -5.57 -0.91 7.55
N ASP A 142 -4.73 -1.76 8.13
CA ASP A 142 -4.44 -3.08 7.56
C ASP A 142 -5.57 -4.10 7.80
N ALA A 143 -6.31 -4.00 8.92
CA ALA A 143 -7.24 -5.03 9.37
C ALA A 143 -8.74 -4.63 9.39
N ALA A 144 -9.09 -3.34 9.53
CA ALA A 144 -10.47 -2.93 9.77
C ALA A 144 -11.30 -2.82 8.47
N ALA A 145 -12.37 -3.61 8.38
CA ALA A 145 -13.32 -3.54 7.26
C ALA A 145 -14.36 -2.42 7.41
N SER A 146 -14.64 -1.97 8.63
CA SER A 146 -15.63 -0.93 8.94
C SER A 146 -15.01 0.16 9.81
N PRO A 147 -14.62 1.30 9.23
CA PRO A 147 -14.10 2.42 9.99
C PRO A 147 -15.16 3.09 10.87
N ALA A 148 -16.43 2.82 10.62
CA ALA A 148 -17.55 3.43 11.32
C ALA A 148 -17.55 3.04 12.80
N ASP A 149 -17.09 1.84 13.15
CA ASP A 149 -17.22 1.33 14.53
C ASP A 149 -16.09 1.78 15.46
N PHE A 150 -15.13 2.54 14.95
CA PHE A 150 -13.92 2.92 15.69
C PHE A 150 -13.88 4.43 15.95
N HIS A 151 -13.56 4.79 17.19
CA HIS A 151 -13.33 6.16 17.64
C HIS A 151 -11.86 6.52 17.54
N ARG A 152 -11.56 7.54 16.74
CA ARG A 152 -10.20 8.04 16.58
C ARG A 152 -9.74 8.85 17.79
N VAL A 153 -8.56 8.53 18.30
CA VAL A 153 -7.88 9.24 19.39
C VAL A 153 -6.56 9.78 18.87
N ARG A 154 -6.34 11.10 19.00
CA ARG A 154 -5.04 11.70 18.71
C ARG A 154 -4.14 11.58 19.93
N LEU A 155 -2.92 11.10 19.70
CA LEU A 155 -1.90 10.92 20.73
C LEU A 155 -0.95 12.11 20.69
N THR A 156 -0.58 12.67 21.85
CA THR A 156 0.38 13.78 21.89
C THR A 156 1.83 13.32 21.83
N ARG A 157 2.11 12.03 22.05
CA ARG A 157 3.48 11.47 22.15
C ARG A 157 3.60 10.09 21.51
N GLY A 158 4.70 9.88 20.76
CA GLY A 158 5.16 8.59 20.22
C GLY A 158 4.95 8.41 18.71
N HIS A 159 5.25 7.22 18.18
CA HIS A 159 5.41 6.99 16.73
C HIS A 159 4.07 6.93 15.97
N ALA A 160 3.03 6.29 16.52
CA ALA A 160 1.67 6.53 16.06
C ALA A 160 1.13 7.84 16.66
N ALA A 161 0.74 8.77 15.79
CA ALA A 161 0.05 10.01 16.12
C ALA A 161 -1.45 9.78 16.43
N VAL A 162 -1.95 8.58 16.13
CA VAL A 162 -3.36 8.21 16.18
C VAL A 162 -3.51 6.79 16.74
N ALA A 163 -4.55 6.58 17.55
CA ALA A 163 -5.04 5.27 17.93
C ALA A 163 -6.54 5.18 17.64
N TRP A 164 -7.05 3.97 17.47
CA TRP A 164 -8.45 3.71 17.17
C TRP A 164 -9.07 2.87 18.28
N LEU A 165 -10.11 3.39 18.90
CA LEU A 165 -10.85 2.74 19.97
C LEU A 165 -12.08 2.05 19.40
N TYR A 166 -12.19 0.75 19.57
CA TYR A 166 -13.40 -0.02 19.31
C TYR A 166 -14.00 -0.47 20.63
N ALA A 167 -15.25 -0.10 20.84
CA ALA A 167 -16.06 -0.59 21.95
C ALA A 167 -17.29 -1.29 21.33
N PRO A 168 -17.36 -2.62 21.41
CA PRO A 168 -18.30 -3.44 20.64
C PRO A 168 -19.79 -3.21 20.95
N ASP A 169 -20.12 -2.46 22.01
CA ASP A 169 -21.49 -2.24 22.49
C ASP A 169 -22.00 -0.82 22.21
N LEU A 170 -21.33 -0.04 21.34
CA LEU A 170 -21.86 1.26 20.96
C LEU A 170 -23.09 1.11 20.05
N PRO A 171 -24.20 1.83 20.33
CA PRO A 171 -25.27 1.94 19.37
C PRO A 171 -24.75 2.65 18.11
N GLU A 172 -25.03 2.08 16.92
CA GLU A 172 -24.58 2.55 15.59
C GLU A 172 -24.79 4.06 15.35
N SER A 173 -25.71 4.69 16.08
CA SER A 173 -26.11 6.10 15.94
C SER A 173 -25.05 7.13 16.35
N VAL A 174 -24.11 6.80 17.26
CA VAL A 174 -23.10 7.76 17.75
C VAL A 174 -21.85 7.78 16.85
N SER A 175 -21.55 6.66 16.20
CA SER A 175 -20.36 6.48 15.36
C SER A 175 -20.46 7.15 13.98
N ALA A 176 -21.68 7.30 13.45
CA ALA A 176 -21.93 7.91 12.14
C ALA A 176 -21.85 9.46 12.12
N ALA A 177 -22.05 10.11 13.28
CA ALA A 177 -22.29 11.56 13.32
C ALA A 177 -21.04 12.42 13.10
N THR A 178 -19.84 11.91 13.42
CA THR A 178 -18.57 12.67 13.31
C THR A 178 -17.83 12.48 11.98
N SER A 179 -18.08 11.38 11.27
CA SER A 179 -17.46 11.05 9.97
C SER A 179 -18.29 11.53 8.76
N ALA A 180 -19.62 11.60 8.89
CA ALA A 180 -20.52 11.93 7.78
C ALA A 180 -20.51 13.42 7.37
N GLY A 181 -20.16 14.35 8.27
CA GLY A 181 -20.23 15.79 8.02
C GLY A 181 -19.10 16.34 7.13
N THR A 182 -17.86 15.87 7.30
CA THR A 182 -16.65 16.37 6.62
C THR A 182 -16.35 15.63 5.31
N GLY A 183 -16.66 14.34 5.21
CA GLY A 183 -16.53 13.59 3.95
C GLY A 183 -17.47 14.08 2.85
N ARG A 184 -18.66 14.61 3.23
CA ARG A 184 -19.68 15.13 2.31
C ARG A 184 -19.21 16.34 1.49
N THR A 185 -18.31 17.17 2.04
CA THR A 185 -17.82 18.40 1.38
C THR A 185 -16.52 18.19 0.61
N ALA A 186 -15.67 17.23 1.01
CA ALA A 186 -14.40 16.95 0.33
C ALA A 186 -14.55 16.12 -0.96
N LEU A 187 -15.45 15.13 -0.97
CA LEU A 187 -15.66 14.22 -2.11
C LEU A 187 -16.00 14.94 -3.44
N PRO A 188 -16.92 15.93 -3.47
CA PRO A 188 -17.21 16.69 -4.69
C PRO A 188 -15.98 17.41 -5.26
N LEU A 189 -15.09 17.91 -4.41
CA LEU A 189 -13.85 18.60 -4.83
C LEU A 189 -12.88 17.61 -5.50
N ILE A 190 -12.69 16.43 -4.91
CA ILE A 190 -11.82 15.37 -5.47
C ILE A 190 -12.34 14.91 -6.84
N ARG A 191 -13.66 14.69 -6.98
CA ARG A 191 -14.26 14.31 -8.27
C ARG A 191 -14.12 15.41 -9.32
N ARG A 192 -14.22 16.68 -8.91
CA ARG A 192 -14.01 17.83 -9.82
C ARG A 192 -12.55 17.89 -10.27
N ALA A 193 -11.60 17.80 -9.34
CA ALA A 193 -10.17 17.78 -9.65
C ALA A 193 -9.82 16.62 -10.61
N ARG A 194 -10.32 15.41 -10.36
CA ARG A 194 -10.11 14.26 -11.25
C ARG A 194 -10.61 14.50 -12.68
N ARG A 195 -11.79 15.11 -12.83
CA ARG A 195 -12.33 15.49 -14.16
C ARG A 195 -11.49 16.56 -14.86
N MET A 196 -10.88 17.46 -14.09
CA MET A 196 -10.01 18.51 -14.63
C MET A 196 -8.67 17.92 -15.10
N ILE A 197 -8.08 17.03 -14.31
CA ILE A 197 -6.87 16.28 -14.68
C ILE A 197 -7.09 15.45 -15.94
N ALA A 198 -8.24 14.77 -16.06
CA ALA A 198 -8.57 13.99 -17.24
C ALA A 198 -8.69 14.83 -18.53
N LYS A 199 -8.86 16.15 -18.42
CA LYS A 199 -8.90 17.08 -19.56
C LYS A 199 -7.53 17.64 -19.96
N GLY A 200 -6.45 17.30 -19.25
CA GLY A 200 -5.06 17.61 -19.64
C GLY A 200 -4.54 19.01 -19.27
N ASP A 201 -5.37 20.06 -19.30
CA ASP A 201 -4.87 21.45 -19.22
C ASP A 201 -5.09 22.16 -17.87
N GLN A 202 -5.45 21.42 -16.83
CA GLN A 202 -6.03 22.00 -15.61
C GLN A 202 -5.37 21.52 -14.31
N ASP A 203 -4.08 21.17 -14.37
CA ASP A 203 -3.34 20.64 -13.21
C ASP A 203 -3.17 21.67 -12.07
N GLY A 204 -2.90 22.94 -12.38
CA GLY A 204 -2.79 24.00 -11.38
C GLY A 204 -4.10 24.24 -10.60
N PRO A 205 -5.23 24.50 -11.27
CA PRO A 205 -6.52 24.62 -10.60
C PRO A 205 -6.98 23.34 -9.90
N ALA A 206 -6.64 22.15 -10.43
CA ALA A 206 -6.92 20.88 -9.78
C ALA A 206 -6.14 20.71 -8.46
N LEU A 207 -4.88 21.16 -8.42
CA LEU A 207 -4.03 21.14 -7.23
C LEU A 207 -4.70 21.90 -6.07
N HIS A 208 -5.16 23.13 -6.31
CA HIS A 208 -5.88 23.92 -5.29
C HIS A 208 -7.16 23.23 -4.77
N LEU A 209 -7.90 22.55 -5.64
CA LEU A 209 -9.09 21.79 -5.23
C LEU A 209 -8.72 20.58 -4.36
N LEU A 210 -7.61 19.91 -4.66
CA LEU A 210 -7.11 18.76 -3.90
C LEU A 210 -6.55 19.18 -2.54
N GLU A 211 -5.79 20.27 -2.46
CA GLU A 211 -5.33 20.83 -1.17
C GLU A 211 -6.51 21.23 -0.28
N ARG A 212 -7.52 21.89 -0.86
CA ARG A 212 -8.74 22.25 -0.13
C ARG A 212 -9.49 21.02 0.34
N ALA A 213 -9.60 19.98 -0.48
CA ALA A 213 -10.21 18.72 -0.08
C ALA A 213 -9.45 18.05 1.07
N LEU A 214 -8.12 18.02 1.02
CA LEU A 214 -7.26 17.43 2.06
C LEU A 214 -7.36 18.18 3.39
N ARG A 215 -7.53 19.51 3.37
CA ARG A 215 -7.79 20.31 4.59
C ARG A 215 -9.16 20.00 5.23
N LEU A 216 -10.14 19.58 4.43
CA LEU A 216 -11.48 19.25 4.89
C LEU A 216 -11.60 17.79 5.35
N LEU A 217 -10.69 16.92 4.91
CA LEU A 217 -10.67 15.53 5.31
C LEU A 217 -10.16 15.40 6.76
N PRO A 218 -10.87 14.66 7.64
CA PRO A 218 -10.45 14.48 9.02
C PRO A 218 -9.14 13.68 9.12
N ALA A 219 -8.82 12.87 8.11
CA ALA A 219 -7.55 12.18 7.92
C ALA A 219 -7.34 11.85 6.43
N PRO A 220 -6.10 11.76 5.94
CA PRO A 220 -5.78 11.30 4.58
C PRO A 220 -5.99 9.79 4.39
N ASP A 221 -6.34 9.08 5.46
CA ASP A 221 -6.23 7.62 5.56
C ASP A 221 -7.51 6.89 5.14
N GLY A 222 -8.46 7.57 4.49
CA GLY A 222 -9.60 6.96 3.82
C GLY A 222 -9.36 6.84 2.31
N SER A 223 -10.14 6.02 1.59
CA SER A 223 -10.03 5.87 0.12
C SER A 223 -10.07 7.20 -0.64
N SER A 224 -10.80 8.18 -0.10
CA SER A 224 -10.87 9.55 -0.62
C SER A 224 -9.58 10.34 -0.39
N GLY A 225 -8.94 10.19 0.77
CA GLY A 225 -7.67 10.83 1.08
C GLY A 225 -6.50 10.22 0.31
N GLU A 226 -6.48 8.89 0.17
CA GLU A 226 -5.54 8.19 -0.71
C GLU A 226 -5.66 8.69 -2.15
N THR A 227 -6.88 8.69 -2.70
CA THR A 227 -7.14 9.19 -4.06
C THR A 227 -6.69 10.65 -4.21
N ALA A 228 -6.98 11.49 -3.22
CA ALA A 228 -6.61 12.90 -3.25
C ALA A 228 -5.08 13.11 -3.23
N LEU A 229 -4.35 12.36 -2.38
CA LEU A 229 -2.89 12.44 -2.29
C LEU A 229 -2.18 11.88 -3.54
N LEU A 230 -2.70 10.77 -4.10
CA LEU A 230 -2.20 10.23 -5.37
C LEU A 230 -2.35 11.26 -6.49
N LEU A 231 -3.56 11.83 -6.63
CA LEU A 231 -3.83 12.87 -7.64
C LEU A 231 -3.01 14.14 -7.42
N LEU A 232 -2.80 14.54 -6.16
CA LEU A 232 -1.99 15.72 -5.84
C LEU A 232 -0.55 15.53 -6.28
N GLY A 233 0.05 14.38 -5.96
CA GLY A 233 1.39 14.05 -6.42
C GLY A 233 1.48 13.91 -7.94
N ASP A 234 0.45 13.37 -8.59
CA ASP A 234 0.38 13.29 -10.06
C ASP A 234 0.35 14.69 -10.71
N CYS A 235 -0.39 15.64 -10.14
CA CYS A 235 -0.36 17.05 -10.57
C CYS A 235 1.01 17.67 -10.39
N HIS A 236 1.65 17.50 -9.22
CA HIS A 236 3.00 18.00 -8.98
C HIS A 236 4.01 17.43 -9.98
N ALA A 237 3.93 16.13 -10.28
CA ALA A 237 4.82 15.49 -11.25
C ALA A 237 4.64 16.06 -12.66
N ARG A 238 3.40 16.26 -13.13
CA ARG A 238 3.12 16.87 -14.44
C ARG A 238 3.55 18.33 -14.53
N LEU A 239 3.51 19.07 -13.43
CA LEU A 239 4.01 20.44 -13.32
C LEU A 239 5.54 20.53 -13.17
N GLY A 240 6.27 19.40 -13.25
CA GLY A 240 7.73 19.35 -13.08
C GLY A 240 8.21 19.49 -11.63
N GLN A 241 7.30 19.49 -10.66
CA GLN A 241 7.59 19.64 -9.22
C GLN A 241 7.88 18.27 -8.59
N ALA A 242 8.94 17.62 -9.06
CA ALA A 242 9.28 16.24 -8.71
C ALA A 242 9.39 15.99 -7.20
N GLU A 243 9.93 16.95 -6.43
CA GLU A 243 10.10 16.76 -4.99
C GLU A 243 8.79 16.88 -4.22
N ALA A 244 7.90 17.79 -4.62
CA ALA A 244 6.56 17.89 -4.05
C ALA A 244 5.72 16.63 -4.34
N ALA A 245 5.88 16.06 -5.53
CA ALA A 245 5.28 14.78 -5.90
C ALA A 245 5.79 13.64 -4.98
N ALA A 246 7.12 13.51 -4.84
CA ALA A 246 7.74 12.51 -3.98
C ALA A 246 7.28 12.65 -2.52
N GLN A 247 7.20 13.88 -2.00
CA GLN A 247 6.74 14.14 -0.63
C GLN A 247 5.27 13.73 -0.43
N SER A 248 4.39 14.01 -1.40
CA SER A 248 2.98 13.61 -1.35
C SER A 248 2.82 12.08 -1.26
N TRP A 249 3.56 11.34 -2.10
CA TRP A 249 3.50 9.88 -2.10
C TRP A 249 4.21 9.24 -0.89
N ARG A 250 5.34 9.79 -0.43
CA ARG A 250 5.99 9.34 0.82
C ARG A 250 5.13 9.63 2.05
N TYR A 251 4.42 10.76 2.05
CA TYR A 251 3.44 11.05 3.09
C TYR A 251 2.33 10.00 3.08
N LEU A 252 1.76 9.69 1.92
CA LEU A 252 0.78 8.61 1.78
C LEU A 252 1.33 7.26 2.29
N LEU A 253 2.56 6.88 1.93
CA LEU A 253 3.17 5.64 2.40
C LEU A 253 3.43 5.58 3.91
N ARG A 254 3.67 6.72 4.57
CA ARG A 254 3.79 6.79 6.03
C ARG A 254 2.48 6.46 6.74
N HIS A 255 1.35 6.75 6.11
CA HIS A 255 0.02 6.48 6.65
C HIS A 255 -0.62 5.20 6.11
N ARG A 256 -0.22 4.77 4.91
CA ARG A 256 -0.69 3.56 4.21
C ARG A 256 0.48 2.84 3.56
N SER A 257 1.16 2.01 4.36
CA SER A 257 2.39 1.33 3.95
C SER A 257 2.21 0.33 2.81
N LEU A 258 0.97 -0.09 2.53
CA LEU A 258 0.60 -1.05 1.47
C LEU A 258 -0.01 -0.39 0.21
N CYS A 259 0.10 0.94 0.06
CA CYS A 259 -0.40 1.64 -1.13
C CYS A 259 0.52 1.39 -2.34
N TRP A 260 0.28 0.31 -3.08
CA TRP A 260 1.06 -0.03 -4.29
C TRP A 260 1.08 1.08 -5.35
N PRO A 261 0.00 1.88 -5.59
CA PRO A 261 0.05 2.95 -6.58
C PRO A 261 1.03 4.07 -6.22
N ALA A 262 1.29 4.29 -4.92
CA ALA A 262 2.28 5.26 -4.46
C ALA A 262 3.71 4.76 -4.68
N TYR A 263 3.97 3.47 -4.40
CA TYR A 263 5.25 2.83 -4.71
C TYR A 263 5.54 2.85 -6.21
N GLN A 264 4.55 2.54 -7.06
CA GLN A 264 4.71 2.61 -8.51
C GLN A 264 5.14 4.01 -8.97
N ARG A 265 4.44 5.04 -8.50
CA ARG A 265 4.73 6.45 -8.86
C ARG A 265 6.11 6.89 -8.42
N LEU A 266 6.51 6.56 -7.18
CA LEU A 266 7.86 6.82 -6.70
C LEU A 266 8.91 6.07 -7.53
N GLY A 267 8.66 4.81 -7.88
CA GLY A 267 9.53 4.04 -8.75
C GLY A 267 9.76 4.70 -10.11
N HIS A 268 8.70 5.10 -10.80
CA HIS A 268 8.81 5.81 -12.08
C HIS A 268 9.44 7.20 -11.95
N LEU A 269 9.20 7.91 -10.84
CA LEU A 269 9.84 9.19 -10.59
C LEU A 269 11.35 9.06 -10.42
N GLU A 270 11.81 8.05 -9.65
CA GLU A 270 13.24 7.81 -9.45
C GLU A 270 13.92 7.30 -10.75
N LEU A 271 13.20 6.57 -11.62
CA LEU A 271 13.68 6.27 -12.99
C LEU A 271 13.91 7.55 -13.80
N GLY A 272 12.97 8.50 -13.74
CA GLY A 272 13.11 9.79 -14.41
C GLY A 272 14.26 10.65 -13.85
N ARG A 273 14.68 10.39 -12.60
CA ARG A 273 15.81 11.05 -11.93
C ARG A 273 17.14 10.30 -12.10
N ALA A 274 17.19 9.25 -12.94
CA ALA A 274 18.35 8.38 -13.13
C ALA A 274 18.88 7.79 -11.80
N ARG A 275 17.97 7.37 -10.92
CA ARG A 275 18.27 6.67 -9.66
C ARG A 275 17.69 5.26 -9.69
N PRO A 276 18.22 4.37 -10.55
CA PRO A 276 17.60 3.08 -10.81
C PRO A 276 17.60 2.15 -9.59
N ASP A 277 18.56 2.24 -8.68
CA ASP A 277 18.55 1.45 -7.43
C ASP A 277 17.29 1.68 -6.58
N LEU A 278 16.92 2.96 -6.41
CA LEU A 278 15.71 3.34 -5.68
C LEU A 278 14.45 2.96 -6.45
N ALA A 279 14.49 3.06 -7.78
CA ALA A 279 13.39 2.62 -8.61
C ALA A 279 13.14 1.11 -8.47
N VAL A 280 14.18 0.27 -8.51
CA VAL A 280 14.07 -1.17 -8.28
C VAL A 280 13.44 -1.45 -6.92
N ALA A 281 13.90 -0.76 -5.86
CA ALA A 281 13.36 -0.94 -4.51
C ALA A 281 11.85 -0.64 -4.44
N TYR A 282 11.42 0.50 -4.99
CA TYR A 282 10.01 0.89 -4.97
C TYR A 282 9.12 0.03 -5.89
N LEU A 283 9.56 -0.26 -7.12
CA LEU A 283 8.78 -1.06 -8.06
C LEU A 283 8.67 -2.52 -7.59
N SER A 284 9.73 -3.08 -7.00
CA SER A 284 9.69 -4.42 -6.41
C SER A 284 8.75 -4.49 -5.20
N ALA A 285 8.68 -3.43 -4.39
CA ALA A 285 7.72 -3.33 -3.30
C ALA A 285 6.27 -3.28 -3.83
N ALA A 286 6.00 -2.45 -4.84
CA ALA A 286 4.69 -2.42 -5.51
C ALA A 286 4.31 -3.80 -6.05
N LEU A 287 5.23 -4.48 -6.75
CA LEU A 287 4.98 -5.80 -7.34
C LEU A 287 4.64 -6.84 -6.27
N ARG A 288 5.39 -6.86 -5.16
CA ARG A 288 5.13 -7.76 -4.03
C ARG A 288 3.72 -7.56 -3.46
N ILE A 289 3.31 -6.30 -3.28
CA ILE A 289 1.98 -5.97 -2.76
C ILE A 289 0.89 -6.42 -3.76
N THR A 290 1.07 -6.14 -5.06
CA THR A 290 0.07 -6.53 -6.08
C THR A 290 -0.03 -8.05 -6.25
N ARG A 291 1.05 -8.81 -6.06
CA ARG A 291 1.03 -10.27 -6.09
C ARG A 291 0.36 -10.88 -4.85
N ALA A 292 0.48 -10.23 -3.69
CA ALA A 292 -0.20 -10.65 -2.46
C ALA A 292 -1.72 -10.37 -2.48
N HIS A 293 -2.16 -9.41 -3.30
CA HIS A 293 -3.56 -8.97 -3.38
C HIS A 293 -4.05 -8.84 -4.83
N PRO A 294 -4.12 -9.94 -5.61
CA PRO A 294 -4.48 -9.89 -7.02
C PRO A 294 -5.89 -9.31 -7.26
N ASP A 295 -6.85 -9.57 -6.37
CA ASP A 295 -8.25 -9.14 -6.51
C ASP A 295 -8.44 -7.62 -6.40
N ALA A 296 -7.46 -6.90 -5.84
CA ALA A 296 -7.52 -5.45 -5.62
C ALA A 296 -6.86 -4.64 -6.75
N VAL A 297 -6.42 -5.30 -7.82
CA VAL A 297 -5.53 -4.75 -8.84
C VAL A 297 -6.22 -4.81 -10.20
N THR A 298 -6.03 -3.78 -11.03
CA THR A 298 -6.54 -3.78 -12.41
C THR A 298 -5.66 -4.66 -13.30
N ASP A 299 -6.28 -5.28 -14.31
CA ASP A 299 -5.59 -6.03 -15.35
C ASP A 299 -4.42 -5.22 -15.95
N GLY A 300 -3.28 -5.89 -16.15
CA GLY A 300 -2.07 -5.27 -16.71
C GLY A 300 -1.19 -4.49 -15.73
N THR A 301 -1.59 -4.29 -14.47
CA THR A 301 -0.76 -3.57 -13.48
C THR A 301 0.58 -4.25 -13.21
N GLN A 302 0.57 -5.57 -13.02
CA GLN A 302 1.81 -6.32 -12.78
C GLN A 302 2.75 -6.22 -13.98
N CYS A 303 2.22 -6.32 -15.20
CA CYS A 303 2.95 -6.11 -16.44
C CYS A 303 3.58 -4.70 -16.48
N ALA A 304 2.82 -3.64 -16.15
CA ALA A 304 3.36 -2.29 -16.10
C ALA A 304 4.51 -2.11 -15.08
N LEU A 305 4.40 -2.73 -13.91
CA LEU A 305 5.45 -2.73 -12.89
C LEU A 305 6.71 -3.46 -13.37
N LEU A 306 6.54 -4.62 -14.02
CA LEU A 306 7.64 -5.43 -14.57
C LEU A 306 8.34 -4.73 -15.74
N LEU A 307 7.60 -4.03 -16.61
CA LEU A 307 8.17 -3.15 -17.64
C LEU A 307 8.97 -1.99 -17.02
N GLY A 308 8.51 -1.46 -15.89
CA GLY A 308 9.28 -0.47 -15.11
C GLY A 308 10.58 -1.05 -14.53
N LEU A 309 10.53 -2.26 -13.98
CA LEU A 309 11.70 -2.96 -13.45
C LEU A 309 12.72 -3.28 -14.54
N CYS A 310 12.26 -3.72 -15.72
CA CYS A 310 13.12 -3.92 -16.88
C CYS A 310 13.96 -2.65 -17.16
N ARG A 311 13.32 -1.48 -17.26
CA ARG A 311 14.01 -0.20 -17.48
C ARG A 311 14.98 0.16 -16.35
N ALA A 312 14.63 -0.18 -15.12
CA ALA A 312 15.50 0.05 -13.97
C ALA A 312 16.78 -0.78 -14.05
N TYR A 313 16.64 -2.07 -14.36
CA TYR A 313 17.78 -2.97 -14.54
C TYR A 313 18.62 -2.63 -15.76
N GLU A 314 18.02 -2.15 -16.84
CA GLU A 314 18.74 -1.61 -18.00
C GLU A 314 19.65 -0.45 -17.61
N GLN A 315 19.15 0.52 -16.83
CA GLN A 315 19.98 1.63 -16.33
C GLN A 315 21.09 1.19 -15.36
N LEU A 316 20.97 0.00 -14.75
CA LEU A 316 22.00 -0.61 -13.92
C LEU A 316 22.98 -1.47 -14.71
N GLY A 317 22.71 -1.75 -16.00
CA GLY A 317 23.47 -2.69 -16.81
C GLY A 317 23.25 -4.16 -16.44
N ASP A 318 22.16 -4.49 -15.72
CA ASP A 318 21.80 -5.88 -15.41
C ASP A 318 20.85 -6.44 -16.48
N ASP A 319 21.43 -6.84 -17.61
CA ASP A 319 20.68 -7.38 -18.75
C ASP A 319 19.89 -8.64 -18.41
N ARG A 320 20.41 -9.48 -17.49
CA ARG A 320 19.74 -10.72 -17.10
C ARG A 320 18.48 -10.44 -16.31
N ALA A 321 18.54 -9.53 -15.35
CA ALA A 321 17.36 -9.13 -14.58
C ALA A 321 16.34 -8.37 -15.43
N ALA A 322 16.80 -7.59 -16.41
CA ALA A 322 15.94 -6.93 -17.38
C ALA A 322 15.16 -7.96 -18.24
N ASP A 323 15.86 -8.94 -18.81
CA ASP A 323 15.24 -9.99 -19.62
C ASP A 323 14.27 -10.86 -18.81
N ALA A 324 14.63 -11.21 -17.57
CA ALA A 324 13.75 -11.92 -16.66
C ALA A 324 12.46 -11.12 -16.39
N SER A 325 12.59 -9.80 -16.14
CA SER A 325 11.44 -8.92 -15.91
C SER A 325 10.52 -8.84 -17.15
N LEU A 326 11.08 -8.89 -18.37
CA LEU A 326 10.29 -8.89 -19.60
C LEU A 326 9.55 -10.20 -19.85
N ASN A 327 10.17 -11.33 -19.50
CA ASN A 327 9.50 -12.64 -19.59
C ASN A 327 8.34 -12.70 -18.59
N ASP A 328 8.60 -12.33 -17.32
CA ASP A 328 7.57 -12.21 -16.30
C ASP A 328 6.43 -11.27 -16.73
N ALA A 329 6.75 -10.16 -17.43
CA ALA A 329 5.74 -9.21 -17.90
C ALA A 329 4.84 -9.81 -18.99
N ALA A 330 5.42 -10.60 -19.91
CA ALA A 330 4.68 -11.30 -20.95
C ALA A 330 3.76 -12.39 -20.36
N ASP A 331 4.20 -13.05 -19.29
CA ASP A 331 3.41 -14.07 -18.61
C ASP A 331 2.29 -13.46 -17.75
N ALA A 332 2.55 -12.31 -17.13
CA ALA A 332 1.56 -11.60 -16.30
C ALA A 332 0.41 -10.98 -17.10
N ASP A 333 0.64 -10.61 -18.36
CA ASP A 333 -0.37 -10.05 -19.26
C ASP A 333 -0.14 -10.53 -20.71
N PRO A 334 -0.49 -11.80 -21.02
CA PRO A 334 -0.26 -12.40 -22.34
C PRO A 334 -0.81 -11.64 -23.55
N PRO A 335 -1.99 -10.97 -23.49
CA PRO A 335 -2.49 -10.19 -24.62
C PRO A 335 -1.76 -8.86 -24.81
N ASN A 336 -0.92 -8.41 -23.87
CA ASN A 336 -0.22 -7.14 -23.99
C ASN A 336 0.92 -7.20 -25.02
N PRO A 337 0.95 -6.30 -26.01
CA PRO A 337 2.02 -6.28 -27.00
C PRO A 337 3.35 -5.69 -26.48
N LEU A 338 3.33 -4.93 -25.39
CA LEU A 338 4.47 -4.13 -24.94
C LEU A 338 5.70 -4.95 -24.50
N PRO A 339 5.57 -6.07 -23.75
CA PRO A 339 6.71 -6.91 -23.42
C PRO A 339 7.43 -7.45 -24.68
N PHE A 340 6.67 -7.82 -25.72
CA PHE A 340 7.24 -8.31 -26.98
C PHE A 340 7.95 -7.22 -27.77
N VAL A 341 7.40 -5.99 -27.78
CA VAL A 341 8.08 -4.82 -28.37
C VAL A 341 9.40 -4.54 -27.65
N ALA A 342 9.39 -4.51 -26.31
CA ALA A 342 10.60 -4.26 -25.54
C ALA A 342 11.68 -5.33 -25.78
N ARG A 343 11.28 -6.61 -25.84
CA ARG A 343 12.18 -7.71 -26.21
C ARG A 343 12.71 -7.57 -27.64
N ALA A 344 11.88 -7.15 -28.60
CA ALA A 344 12.31 -6.92 -29.97
C ALA A 344 13.36 -5.80 -30.04
N CYS A 345 13.17 -4.71 -29.31
CA CYS A 345 14.16 -3.63 -29.23
C CYS A 345 15.51 -4.13 -28.68
N ARG A 346 15.49 -4.95 -27.63
CA ARG A 346 16.71 -5.56 -27.07
C ARG A 346 17.38 -6.51 -28.06
N ALA A 347 16.62 -7.39 -28.71
CA ALA A 347 17.13 -8.27 -29.76
C ALA A 347 17.76 -7.49 -30.93
N ALA A 348 17.14 -6.38 -31.33
CA ALA A 348 17.67 -5.49 -32.36
C ALA A 348 19.00 -4.84 -31.93
N ALA A 349 19.12 -4.42 -30.67
CA ALA A 349 20.37 -3.89 -30.13
C ALA A 349 21.52 -4.93 -30.10
N HIS A 350 21.18 -6.22 -30.12
CA HIS A 350 22.11 -7.35 -30.19
C HIS A 350 22.33 -7.87 -31.62
N GLY A 351 21.61 -7.33 -32.61
CA GLY A 351 21.72 -7.73 -34.02
C GLY A 351 20.96 -9.01 -34.39
N ASP A 352 20.07 -9.53 -33.54
CA ASP A 352 19.32 -10.74 -33.82
C ASP A 352 18.05 -10.46 -34.65
N VAL A 353 18.23 -10.47 -35.98
CA VAL A 353 17.15 -10.20 -36.94
C VAL A 353 16.00 -11.20 -36.84
N GLN A 354 16.30 -12.48 -36.55
CA GLN A 354 15.27 -13.52 -36.49
C GLN A 354 14.38 -13.34 -35.26
N ALA A 355 14.98 -13.06 -34.10
CA ALA A 355 14.22 -12.75 -32.90
C ALA A 355 13.39 -11.47 -33.07
N VAL A 356 13.94 -10.42 -33.70
CA VAL A 356 13.19 -9.18 -33.98
C VAL A 356 11.95 -9.47 -34.83
N ARG A 357 12.08 -10.23 -35.92
CA ARG A 357 10.95 -10.63 -36.78
C ARG A 357 9.88 -11.37 -35.99
N GLN A 358 10.26 -12.38 -35.22
CA GLN A 358 9.34 -13.20 -34.45
C GLN A 358 8.61 -12.39 -33.36
N LEU A 359 9.34 -11.56 -32.61
CA LEU A 359 8.79 -10.77 -31.51
C LEU A 359 7.89 -9.63 -32.01
N LEU A 360 8.27 -8.94 -33.08
CA LEU A 360 7.41 -7.90 -33.68
C LEU A 360 6.15 -8.49 -34.28
N ALA A 361 6.24 -9.63 -34.99
CA ALA A 361 5.05 -10.33 -35.48
C ALA A 361 4.11 -10.72 -34.32
N THR A 362 4.68 -11.26 -33.25
CA THR A 362 3.96 -11.63 -32.02
C THR A 362 3.27 -10.43 -31.37
N ALA A 363 3.94 -9.28 -31.31
CA ALA A 363 3.36 -8.03 -30.81
C ALA A 363 2.21 -7.53 -31.69
N LEU A 364 2.40 -7.51 -33.02
CA LEU A 364 1.41 -6.99 -33.96
C LEU A 364 0.16 -7.86 -34.09
N LEU A 365 0.27 -9.17 -33.83
CA LEU A 365 -0.89 -10.06 -33.73
C LEU A 365 -1.82 -9.70 -32.57
N ARG A 366 -1.29 -9.07 -31.52
CA ARG A 366 -2.05 -8.63 -30.34
C ARG A 366 -2.65 -7.24 -30.48
N VAL A 367 -2.30 -6.51 -31.53
CA VAL A 367 -2.86 -5.18 -31.83
C VAL A 367 -3.88 -5.31 -32.96
N SER A 368 -5.07 -4.72 -32.76
CA SER A 368 -6.12 -4.70 -33.78
C SER A 368 -5.61 -4.04 -35.06
N ARG A 369 -6.04 -4.53 -36.22
CA ARG A 369 -5.52 -4.08 -37.53
C ARG A 369 -5.66 -2.57 -37.72
N GLU A 370 -6.75 -1.99 -37.21
CA GLU A 370 -7.06 -0.56 -37.24
C GLU A 370 -6.12 0.29 -36.37
N GLN A 371 -5.58 -0.27 -35.29
CA GLN A 371 -4.72 0.44 -34.34
C GLN A 371 -3.23 0.27 -34.60
N ARG A 372 -2.82 -0.65 -35.49
CA ARG A 372 -1.39 -0.97 -35.73
C ARG A 372 -0.57 0.24 -36.14
N THR A 373 -1.06 1.08 -37.05
CA THR A 373 -0.33 2.27 -37.50
C THR A 373 -0.13 3.29 -36.37
N GLU A 374 -1.16 3.52 -35.55
CA GLU A 374 -1.08 4.41 -34.39
C GLU A 374 -0.13 3.84 -33.32
N PHE A 375 -0.25 2.54 -33.05
CA PHE A 375 0.61 1.82 -32.12
C PHE A 375 2.08 1.91 -32.53
N LEU A 376 2.38 1.63 -33.80
CA LEU A 376 3.73 1.73 -34.33
C LEU A 376 4.27 3.15 -34.22
N ARG A 377 3.47 4.16 -34.60
CA ARG A 377 3.86 5.56 -34.46
C ARG A 377 4.18 5.93 -33.02
N LYS A 378 3.33 5.56 -32.08
CA LYS A 378 3.50 5.87 -30.65
C LYS A 378 4.74 5.20 -30.04
N HIS A 379 5.05 3.97 -30.44
CA HIS A 379 6.10 3.17 -29.79
C HIS A 379 7.42 3.12 -30.54
N PHE A 380 7.46 3.50 -31.82
CA PHE A 380 8.68 3.51 -32.65
C PHE A 380 8.98 4.88 -33.27
N GLN A 381 8.41 5.97 -32.73
CA GLN A 381 8.80 7.32 -33.16
C GLN A 381 10.29 7.58 -32.90
N GLY A 382 11.02 7.95 -33.95
CA GLY A 382 12.46 8.21 -33.87
C GLY A 382 13.31 6.94 -33.76
N VAL A 383 12.76 5.76 -34.06
CA VAL A 383 13.45 4.47 -33.91
C VAL A 383 14.76 4.39 -34.69
N GLY A 384 14.88 5.07 -35.84
CA GLY A 384 16.12 5.11 -36.62
C GLY A 384 17.31 5.73 -35.88
N SER A 385 17.09 6.44 -34.76
CA SER A 385 18.16 6.96 -33.92
C SER A 385 18.61 6.01 -32.80
N TRP A 386 17.94 4.87 -32.65
CA TRP A 386 18.19 3.91 -31.57
C TRP A 386 19.25 2.89 -31.99
N LYS A 387 19.96 2.31 -31.01
CA LYS A 387 20.85 1.17 -31.27
C LYS A 387 20.02 -0.01 -31.78
N GLY A 388 20.31 -0.47 -32.99
CA GLY A 388 19.52 -1.52 -33.68
C GLY A 388 18.22 -1.01 -34.33
N GLY A 389 17.98 0.30 -34.34
CA GLY A 389 16.80 0.91 -34.92
C GLY A 389 16.58 0.59 -36.40
N ASP A 390 17.66 0.57 -37.17
CA ASP A 390 17.64 0.24 -38.60
C ASP A 390 17.10 -1.17 -38.87
N LEU A 391 17.38 -2.12 -37.97
CA LEU A 391 16.85 -3.48 -38.07
C LEU A 391 15.34 -3.52 -37.86
N ILE A 392 14.82 -2.74 -36.90
CA ILE A 392 13.37 -2.63 -36.67
C ILE A 392 12.70 -1.99 -37.88
N VAL A 393 13.26 -0.89 -38.41
CA VAL A 393 12.77 -0.21 -39.62
C VAL A 393 12.75 -1.18 -40.80
N GLY A 394 13.85 -1.90 -41.03
CA GLY A 394 13.96 -2.90 -42.10
C GLY A 394 12.88 -3.98 -41.98
N VAL A 395 12.73 -4.58 -40.80
CA VAL A 395 11.71 -5.62 -40.56
C VAL A 395 10.29 -5.09 -40.74
N LEU A 396 9.99 -3.87 -40.29
CA LEU A 396 8.67 -3.26 -40.49
C LEU A 396 8.38 -2.95 -41.97
N SER A 397 9.38 -2.44 -42.70
CA SER A 397 9.26 -2.17 -44.14
C SER A 397 9.07 -3.45 -44.96
N GLU A 398 9.78 -4.54 -44.62
CA GLU A 398 9.58 -5.87 -45.24
C GLU A 398 8.14 -6.39 -45.08
N ASN A 399 7.47 -6.02 -43.99
CA ASN A 399 6.09 -6.39 -43.70
C ASN A 399 5.05 -5.38 -44.25
N GLY A 400 5.48 -4.44 -45.10
CA GLY A 400 4.59 -3.51 -45.80
C GLY A 400 4.10 -2.33 -44.95
N PHE A 401 4.76 -2.03 -43.82
CA PHE A 401 4.46 -0.83 -43.05
C PHE A 401 5.20 0.38 -43.61
N ASP A 402 4.51 1.52 -43.69
CA ASP A 402 5.14 2.81 -44.02
C ASP A 402 5.96 3.30 -42.82
N THR A 403 7.29 3.23 -42.96
CA THR A 403 8.24 3.61 -41.92
C THR A 403 8.75 5.04 -42.06
N THR A 404 8.32 5.78 -43.09
CA THR A 404 8.76 7.17 -43.32
C THR A 404 8.38 8.10 -42.15
N ALA A 405 7.20 7.88 -41.56
CA ALA A 405 6.74 8.60 -40.37
C ALA A 405 7.48 8.21 -39.07
N LEU A 406 8.11 7.02 -39.02
CA LEU A 406 8.85 6.54 -37.85
C LEU A 406 10.26 7.14 -37.77
N ASN A 407 10.83 7.55 -38.90
CA ASN A 407 12.17 8.14 -38.99
C ASN A 407 12.22 9.66 -38.74
N GLN A 408 11.06 10.31 -38.50
CA GLN A 408 11.06 11.72 -38.13
C GLN A 408 11.63 11.89 -36.71
N PRO A 409 12.56 12.82 -36.48
CA PRO A 409 13.05 13.11 -35.14
C PRO A 409 11.89 13.53 -34.24
N ALA A 410 11.73 12.86 -33.11
CA ALA A 410 10.67 13.19 -32.16
C ALA A 410 10.87 14.62 -31.63
N ASN A 411 9.84 15.47 -31.71
CA ASN A 411 9.78 16.75 -31.00
C ASN A 411 9.57 16.59 -29.47
N ILE A 412 9.72 15.38 -28.94
CA ILE A 412 9.46 14.97 -27.54
C ILE A 412 10.79 14.42 -26.99
N PRO A 413 11.18 14.75 -25.73
CA PRO A 413 12.49 14.37 -25.20
C PRO A 413 12.67 12.85 -25.17
N ARG A 414 13.85 12.44 -25.66
CA ARG A 414 14.41 11.08 -25.66
C ARG A 414 14.11 10.29 -24.37
N PRO A 415 13.81 8.98 -24.43
CA PRO A 415 14.29 8.09 -23.39
C PRO A 415 15.84 8.14 -23.42
N PRO A 416 16.54 8.37 -22.30
CA PRO A 416 17.99 8.47 -22.31
C PRO A 416 18.59 7.19 -22.90
N ALA A 417 19.61 7.37 -23.74
CA ALA A 417 20.43 6.29 -24.26
C ALA A 417 20.99 5.47 -23.09
N GLY A 418 21.08 4.15 -23.28
CA GLY A 418 21.60 3.21 -22.29
C GLY A 418 23.08 3.39 -21.98
#